data_AF-W6A900-F1
#
_entry.id   AF-W6A900-F1
#
_cell.length_a   1.000
_cell.length_b   1.000
_cell.length_c   1.000
_cell.angle_alpha   90.00
_cell.angle_beta   90.00
_cell.angle_gamma   90.00
#
_symmetry.space_group_name_H-M   'P 1'
#
loop_
_entity.id
_entity.type
_entity.pdbx_description
1 polymer ?
#
loop_
_entity_poly.entity_id
_entity_poly.type
_entity_poly.pdbx_seq_one_letter_code
_entity_poly.pdbx_strand_id
1 'polypeptide(L)'
;MTWLLSLIGSFFGMLFLIAIALFIFAFLRASWKNRNTSFGRLFRKNMKAKKRNQPIKIYYFDFEEFFKNFPFNSDFHETEKFLMTKTQDRQKTVKILELIYNCFEDLFLNWSTNESVLLSKFDEIQISSPIKLKNAAYIKYYNDYLDKTSELFLKNFTEKIMPAYIARELGLDCNLIFGVNSFDQVINDSKKIINNYCEQRCREVTLNATREISKMIEDLFGRFQRNFNGSSSFNQSNANRNNQSNWGNQKAEPSELEKAYKIMDVNEKISDRDLKKTYLRLAKEYHPDVNKSVYAKEKMAKINSAYDTICKARGI
;
A
#
# COMPACT_ATOMS: atom_id res chain seq x y z
N MET A 1 9.23 29.67 46.16
CA MET A 1 8.16 28.72 45.76
C MET A 1 7.72 28.85 44.29
N THR A 2 7.80 30.02 43.64
CA THR A 2 7.38 30.20 42.23
C THR A 2 8.37 29.66 41.19
N TRP A 3 9.66 29.63 41.47
CA TRP A 3 10.70 29.11 40.54
C TRP A 3 10.69 27.57 40.39
N LEU A 4 10.33 26.84 41.45
CA LEU A 4 10.26 25.37 41.43
C LEU A 4 9.09 24.85 40.57
N LEU A 5 7.96 25.58 40.55
CA LEU A 5 6.80 25.25 39.71
C LEU A 5 7.06 25.49 38.20
N SER A 6 7.89 26.49 37.86
CA SER A 6 8.31 26.77 36.48
C SER A 6 9.27 25.70 35.93
N LEU A 7 10.19 25.22 36.77
CA LEU A 7 11.15 24.15 36.42
C LEU A 7 10.46 22.80 36.21
N ILE A 8 9.46 22.45 37.02
CA ILE A 8 8.67 21.22 36.87
C ILE A 8 7.82 21.27 35.59
N GLY A 9 7.25 22.43 35.25
CA GLY A 9 6.50 22.64 34.01
C GLY A 9 7.32 22.45 32.74
N SER A 10 8.59 22.86 32.74
CA SER A 10 9.53 22.66 31.62
C SER A 10 10.00 21.21 31.49
N PHE A 11 10.18 20.51 32.61
CA PHE A 11 10.64 19.11 32.62
C PHE A 11 9.60 18.16 32.03
N PHE A 12 8.32 18.39 32.30
CA PHE A 12 7.21 17.60 31.72
C PHE A 12 6.92 17.94 30.26
N GLY A 13 7.12 19.19 29.82
CA GLY A 13 7.10 19.55 28.40
C GLY A 13 8.22 18.85 27.61
N MET A 14 9.40 18.68 28.23
CA MET A 14 10.51 17.94 27.65
C MET A 14 10.22 16.43 27.55
N LEU A 15 9.57 15.83 28.55
CA LEU A 15 9.11 14.42 28.50
C LEU A 15 8.04 14.18 27.42
N PHE A 16 7.12 15.13 27.21
CA PHE A 16 6.14 15.08 26.13
C PHE A 16 6.79 15.17 24.74
N LEU A 17 7.77 16.06 24.57
CA LEU A 17 8.57 16.13 23.35
C LEU A 17 9.42 14.88 23.12
N ILE A 18 9.91 14.24 24.19
CA ILE A 18 10.63 12.96 24.13
C ILE A 18 9.70 11.81 23.74
N ALA A 19 8.46 11.78 24.25
CA ALA A 19 7.46 10.79 23.84
C ALA A 19 7.09 10.97 22.36
N ILE A 20 6.88 12.21 21.89
CA ILE A 20 6.68 12.56 20.47
C ILE A 20 7.92 12.18 19.63
N ALA A 21 9.13 12.36 20.14
CA ALA A 21 10.37 12.03 19.42
C ALA A 21 10.59 10.50 19.32
N LEU A 22 10.37 9.75 20.40
CA LEU A 22 10.41 8.28 20.43
C LEU A 22 9.33 7.69 19.52
N PHE A 23 8.19 8.37 19.44
CA PHE A 23 7.08 8.08 18.56
C PHE A 23 7.38 8.38 17.08
N ILE A 24 7.99 9.53 16.75
CA ILE A 24 8.55 9.80 15.41
C ILE A 24 9.55 8.71 15.03
N PHE A 25 10.33 8.20 15.98
CA PHE A 25 11.29 7.12 15.75
C PHE A 25 10.60 5.76 15.50
N ALA A 26 9.53 5.44 16.23
CA ALA A 26 8.69 4.27 15.98
C ALA A 26 7.92 4.36 14.65
N PHE A 27 7.38 5.53 14.34
CA PHE A 27 6.74 5.94 13.07
C PHE A 27 7.70 5.80 11.88
N LEU A 28 8.94 6.25 12.04
CA LEU A 28 10.00 6.07 11.04
C LEU A 28 10.34 4.59 10.85
N ARG A 29 10.39 3.80 11.93
CA ARG A 29 10.77 2.38 11.90
C ARG A 29 9.69 1.47 11.31
N ALA A 30 8.43 1.66 11.68
CA ALA A 30 7.28 0.91 11.15
C ALA A 30 7.08 1.20 9.67
N SER A 31 7.24 2.47 9.29
CA SER A 31 7.05 2.87 7.90
C SER A 31 8.30 2.64 7.02
N TRP A 32 9.49 2.43 7.57
CA TRP A 32 10.71 2.16 6.78
C TRP A 32 10.72 0.80 6.07
N LYS A 33 10.07 -0.23 6.64
CA LYS A 33 10.31 -1.62 6.22
C LYS A 33 9.79 -1.96 4.82
N ASN A 34 8.98 -1.09 4.19
CA ASN A 34 8.41 -1.35 2.87
C ASN A 34 8.37 -0.11 1.92
N ARG A 35 9.14 0.95 2.26
CA ARG A 35 9.24 2.23 1.51
C ARG A 35 10.23 2.25 0.32
N ASN A 36 10.79 1.10 -0.06
CA ASN A 36 11.85 0.99 -1.08
C ASN A 36 11.37 0.60 -2.48
N THR A 37 10.06 0.54 -2.71
CA THR A 37 9.45 0.32 -4.04
C THR A 37 9.85 1.41 -5.04
N SER A 38 9.83 1.07 -6.32
CA SER A 38 10.18 2.03 -7.39
C SER A 38 9.15 3.16 -7.45
N PHE A 39 7.86 2.81 -7.36
CA PHE A 39 6.76 3.76 -7.25
C PHE A 39 6.75 4.53 -5.93
N GLY A 40 7.10 3.91 -4.80
CA GLY A 40 7.20 4.60 -3.51
C GLY A 40 8.29 5.67 -3.48
N ARG A 41 9.39 5.49 -4.22
CA ARG A 41 10.39 6.56 -4.44
C ARG A 41 9.85 7.66 -5.36
N LEU A 42 9.14 7.27 -6.41
CA LEU A 42 8.58 8.20 -7.40
C LEU A 42 7.52 9.14 -6.78
N PHE A 43 6.59 8.60 -5.98
CA PHE A 43 5.43 9.35 -5.52
C PHE A 43 5.67 10.20 -4.26
N ARG A 44 6.76 9.96 -3.54
CA ARG A 44 7.19 10.82 -2.41
C ARG A 44 7.34 12.29 -2.79
N LYS A 45 7.74 12.58 -4.03
CA LYS A 45 7.85 13.97 -4.53
C LYS A 45 6.48 14.63 -4.72
N ASN A 46 5.49 13.87 -5.18
CA ASN A 46 4.12 14.36 -5.38
C ASN A 46 3.39 14.59 -4.05
N MET A 47 3.62 13.73 -3.04
CA MET A 47 3.00 13.88 -1.71
C MET A 47 3.39 15.20 -1.02
N LYS A 48 4.64 15.65 -1.17
CA LYS A 48 5.12 16.92 -0.58
C LYS A 48 4.41 18.16 -1.13
N ALA A 49 3.81 18.06 -2.32
CA ALA A 49 3.13 19.17 -2.98
C ALA A 49 1.67 19.35 -2.54
N LYS A 50 1.02 18.30 -2.02
CA LYS A 50 -0.38 18.34 -1.55
C LYS A 50 -0.45 18.75 -0.07
N LYS A 51 -0.38 20.05 0.20
CA LYS A 51 -0.65 20.60 1.54
C LYS A 51 -2.11 21.04 1.67
N ARG A 52 -2.77 20.71 2.78
CA ARG A 52 -4.05 21.32 3.17
C ARG A 52 -3.74 22.46 4.15
N ASN A 53 -4.25 23.64 3.85
CA ASN A 53 -4.08 24.82 4.71
C ASN A 53 -5.39 25.24 5.39
N GLN A 54 -6.51 24.62 5.05
CA GLN A 54 -7.80 24.93 5.65
C GLN A 54 -8.01 24.08 6.91
N PRO A 55 -8.41 24.70 8.03
CA PRO A 55 -8.81 23.98 9.22
C PRO A 55 -10.14 23.23 8.99
N ILE A 56 -10.37 22.19 9.77
CA ILE A 56 -11.58 21.34 9.69
C ILE A 56 -12.34 21.50 11.00
N LYS A 57 -13.64 21.81 10.89
CA LYS A 57 -14.52 21.91 12.05
C LYS A 57 -14.66 20.56 12.75
N ILE A 58 -14.58 20.56 14.07
CA ILE A 58 -14.79 19.36 14.87
C ILE A 58 -16.28 19.26 15.20
N TYR A 59 -16.91 18.17 14.79
CA TYR A 59 -18.35 18.02 14.95
C TYR A 59 -18.76 18.15 16.42
N TYR A 60 -19.93 18.74 16.65
CA TYR A 60 -20.51 19.07 17.97
C TYR A 60 -19.75 20.15 18.77
N PHE A 61 -18.46 20.38 18.51
CA PHE A 61 -17.66 21.34 19.23
C PHE A 61 -17.41 22.62 18.41
N ASP A 62 -17.32 23.76 19.10
CA ASP A 62 -17.13 25.07 18.46
C ASP A 62 -15.63 25.42 18.35
N PHE A 63 -14.88 24.55 17.67
CA PHE A 63 -13.50 24.80 17.30
C PHE A 63 -13.13 24.04 16.01
N GLU A 64 -11.99 24.39 15.44
CA GLU A 64 -11.47 23.78 14.23
C GLU A 64 -10.04 23.29 14.46
N GLU A 65 -9.64 22.25 13.73
CA GLU A 65 -8.32 21.64 13.83
C GLU A 65 -7.61 21.63 12.48
N PHE A 66 -6.29 21.79 12.49
CA PHE A 66 -5.50 21.80 11.27
C PHE A 66 -4.88 20.43 10.99
N PHE A 67 -5.15 19.89 9.81
CA PHE A 67 -4.54 18.66 9.30
C PHE A 67 -3.52 18.99 8.20
N LYS A 68 -2.42 19.65 8.58
CA LYS A 68 -1.50 20.38 7.69
C LYS A 68 -0.61 19.48 6.82
N ASN A 69 -0.21 18.31 7.32
CA ASN A 69 0.73 17.45 6.61
C ASN A 69 0.03 16.28 5.94
N PHE A 70 0.50 15.92 4.75
CA PHE A 70 -0.03 14.82 3.98
C PHE A 70 0.20 13.46 4.69
N PRO A 71 -0.76 12.51 4.67
CA PRO A 71 -2.07 12.59 4.01
C PRO A 71 -3.14 13.35 4.81
N PHE A 72 -2.98 13.47 6.14
CA PHE A 72 -3.95 14.08 7.05
C PHE A 72 -3.40 14.20 8.49
N ASN A 73 -2.14 14.59 8.70
CA ASN A 73 -1.54 14.69 10.02
C ASN A 73 -1.91 16.00 10.75
N SER A 74 -2.16 15.91 12.06
CA SER A 74 -2.41 17.03 12.96
C SER A 74 -1.46 16.97 14.16
N ASP A 75 -1.10 18.13 14.69
CA ASP A 75 -0.41 18.28 15.98
C ASP A 75 -1.39 18.46 17.15
N PHE A 76 -2.69 18.40 16.87
CA PHE A 76 -3.80 18.55 17.80
C PHE A 76 -3.70 19.78 18.71
N HIS A 77 -3.04 20.83 18.23
CA HIS A 77 -2.77 22.02 19.02
C HIS A 77 -4.05 22.76 19.42
N GLU A 78 -4.99 22.93 18.48
CA GLU A 78 -6.26 23.59 18.76
C GLU A 78 -7.15 22.71 19.66
N THR A 79 -7.08 21.40 19.48
CA THR A 79 -7.74 20.42 20.36
C THR A 79 -7.21 20.53 21.80
N GLU A 80 -5.89 20.61 22.00
CA GLU A 80 -5.29 20.81 23.32
C GLU A 80 -5.78 22.10 23.98
N LYS A 81 -5.75 23.21 23.24
CA LYS A 81 -6.21 24.52 23.71
C LYS A 81 -7.69 24.50 24.11
N PHE A 82 -8.53 23.87 23.30
CA PHE A 82 -9.95 23.67 23.61
C PHE A 82 -10.13 22.88 24.90
N LEU A 83 -9.45 21.74 25.04
CA LEU A 83 -9.55 20.87 26.21
C LEU A 83 -9.07 21.57 27.48
N MET A 84 -7.93 22.27 27.44
CA MET A 84 -7.42 23.05 28.58
C MET A 84 -8.45 24.08 29.08
N THR A 85 -9.20 24.69 28.16
CA THR A 85 -10.25 25.66 28.50
C THR A 85 -11.47 24.99 29.15
N LYS A 86 -11.84 23.78 28.70
CA LYS A 86 -13.02 23.06 29.18
C LYS A 86 -12.80 22.26 30.45
N THR A 87 -11.62 21.63 30.61
CA THR A 87 -11.33 20.77 31.75
C THR A 87 -10.77 21.57 32.93
N GLN A 88 -9.97 22.62 32.66
CA GLN A 88 -9.11 23.29 33.65
C GLN A 88 -8.19 22.31 34.41
N ASP A 89 -8.00 21.10 33.87
CA ASP A 89 -7.22 20.02 34.47
C ASP A 89 -6.28 19.47 33.41
N ARG A 90 -4.98 19.70 33.63
CA ARG A 90 -3.92 19.30 32.72
C ARG A 90 -3.82 17.78 32.60
N GLN A 91 -3.98 17.02 33.68
CA GLN A 91 -3.89 15.56 33.63
C GLN A 91 -5.03 14.97 32.82
N LYS A 92 -6.25 15.49 33.04
CA LYS A 92 -7.42 15.10 32.26
C LYS A 92 -7.26 15.44 30.78
N THR A 93 -6.76 16.63 30.45
CA THR A 93 -6.48 17.02 29.06
C THR A 93 -5.48 16.09 28.39
N VAL A 94 -4.37 15.79 29.07
CA VAL A 94 -3.34 14.87 28.55
C VAL A 94 -3.93 13.49 28.28
N LYS A 95 -4.74 12.95 29.20
CA LYS A 95 -5.40 11.65 29.01
C LYS A 95 -6.33 11.65 27.79
N ILE A 96 -7.12 12.70 27.59
CA ILE A 96 -8.02 12.81 26.43
C ILE A 96 -7.22 12.85 25.13
N LEU A 97 -6.17 13.68 25.08
CA LEU A 97 -5.29 13.77 23.91
C LEU A 97 -4.64 12.43 23.61
N GLU A 98 -4.10 11.74 24.61
CA GLU A 98 -3.46 10.43 24.45
C GLU A 98 -4.41 9.41 23.79
N LEU A 99 -5.67 9.39 24.19
CA LEU A 99 -6.69 8.52 23.57
C LEU A 99 -6.92 8.86 22.08
N ILE A 100 -7.03 10.15 21.76
CA ILE A 100 -7.21 10.64 20.39
C ILE A 100 -6.00 10.28 19.52
N TYR A 101 -4.79 10.55 20.04
CA TYR A 101 -3.52 10.26 19.38
C TYR A 101 -3.36 8.77 19.10
N ASN A 102 -3.55 7.91 20.10
CA ASN A 102 -3.40 6.47 19.95
C ASN A 102 -4.37 5.90 18.90
N CYS A 103 -5.60 6.44 18.85
CA CYS A 103 -6.56 6.03 17.83
C CYS A 103 -6.16 6.51 16.42
N PHE A 104 -5.71 7.77 16.31
CA PHE A 104 -5.24 8.34 15.05
C PHE A 104 -4.09 7.51 14.46
N GLU A 105 -3.13 7.12 15.29
CA GLU A 105 -1.97 6.34 14.88
C GLU A 105 -2.30 4.94 14.43
N ASP A 106 -3.17 4.24 15.16
CA ASP A 106 -3.62 2.90 14.76
C ASP A 106 -4.23 2.92 13.36
N LEU A 107 -5.09 3.91 13.10
CA LEU A 107 -5.71 4.10 11.79
C LEU A 107 -4.70 4.53 10.72
N PHE A 108 -3.77 5.42 11.06
CA PHE A 108 -2.72 5.85 10.15
C PHE A 108 -1.79 4.69 9.78
N LEU A 109 -1.42 3.84 10.73
CA LEU A 109 -0.58 2.66 10.51
C LEU A 109 -1.28 1.66 9.59
N ASN A 110 -2.58 1.42 9.79
CA ASN A 110 -3.38 0.58 8.90
C ASN A 110 -3.42 1.14 7.48
N TRP A 111 -3.68 2.45 7.34
CA TRP A 111 -3.68 3.13 6.04
C TRP A 111 -2.31 3.04 5.36
N SER A 112 -1.21 3.32 6.09
CA SER A 112 0.15 3.28 5.55
C SER A 112 0.56 1.88 5.10
N THR A 113 0.08 0.85 5.81
CA THR A 113 0.25 -0.54 5.40
C THR A 113 -0.45 -0.81 4.07
N ASN A 114 -1.70 -0.38 3.92
CA ASN A 114 -2.48 -0.52 2.69
C ASN A 114 -1.86 0.24 1.50
N GLU A 115 -1.38 1.45 1.74
CA GLU A 115 -0.63 2.24 0.76
C GLU A 115 0.62 1.48 0.29
N SER A 116 1.38 0.92 1.23
CA SER A 116 2.57 0.15 0.88
C SER A 116 2.24 -1.08 0.04
N VAL A 117 1.15 -1.77 0.34
CA VAL A 117 0.66 -2.90 -0.47
C VAL A 117 0.29 -2.43 -1.87
N LEU A 118 -0.40 -1.29 -2.00
CA LEU A 118 -0.74 -0.70 -3.30
C LEU A 118 0.50 -0.41 -4.15
N LEU A 119 1.51 0.23 -3.55
CA LEU A 119 2.76 0.57 -4.24
C LEU A 119 3.52 -0.68 -4.70
N SER A 120 3.55 -1.72 -3.86
CA SER A 120 4.13 -3.02 -4.23
C SER A 120 3.38 -3.66 -5.40
N LYS A 121 2.05 -3.59 -5.41
CA LYS A 121 1.24 -4.13 -6.52
C LYS A 121 1.45 -3.35 -7.82
N PHE A 122 1.64 -2.04 -7.76
CA PHE A 122 2.02 -1.28 -8.95
C PHE A 122 3.36 -1.71 -9.52
N ASP A 123 4.37 -1.93 -8.66
CA ASP A 123 5.66 -2.47 -9.09
C ASP A 123 5.47 -3.86 -9.73
N GLU A 124 4.71 -4.75 -9.09
CA GLU A 124 4.39 -6.09 -9.60
C GLU A 124 3.72 -6.06 -10.98
N ILE A 125 2.70 -5.22 -11.15
CA ILE A 125 2.00 -5.03 -12.44
C ILE A 125 2.97 -4.54 -13.52
N GLN A 126 3.82 -3.57 -13.19
CA GLN A 126 4.77 -2.98 -14.14
C GLN A 126 5.90 -3.96 -14.53
N ILE A 127 6.26 -4.87 -13.63
CA ILE A 127 7.27 -5.91 -13.87
C ILE A 127 6.69 -7.09 -14.66
N SER A 128 5.48 -7.55 -14.29
CA SER A 128 4.85 -8.74 -14.87
C SER A 128 4.20 -8.50 -16.23
N SER A 129 3.85 -7.24 -16.56
CA SER A 129 3.18 -6.92 -17.81
C SER A 129 4.16 -6.83 -19.00
N PRO A 130 3.85 -7.45 -20.15
CA PRO A 130 4.63 -7.28 -21.38
C PRO A 130 4.51 -5.84 -21.95
N ILE A 131 3.47 -5.10 -21.54
CA ILE A 131 3.25 -3.70 -21.92
C ILE A 131 3.32 -2.83 -20.66
N LYS A 132 4.20 -1.84 -20.66
CA LYS A 132 4.39 -0.94 -19.52
C LYS A 132 3.40 0.21 -19.57
N LEU A 133 2.65 0.40 -18.49
CA LEU A 133 1.80 1.57 -18.34
C LEU A 133 2.67 2.81 -18.06
N LYS A 134 2.25 3.97 -18.57
CA LYS A 134 2.95 5.23 -18.32
C LYS A 134 2.84 5.61 -16.84
N ASN A 135 3.92 6.11 -16.25
CA ASN A 135 3.93 6.58 -14.86
C ASN A 135 2.81 7.59 -14.54
N ALA A 136 2.40 8.42 -15.51
CA ALA A 136 1.30 9.36 -15.34
C ALA A 136 -0.04 8.69 -14.97
N ALA A 137 -0.33 7.51 -15.51
CA ALA A 137 -1.55 6.77 -15.18
C ALA A 137 -1.51 6.22 -13.74
N TYR A 138 -0.38 5.64 -13.33
CA TYR A 138 -0.19 5.25 -11.92
C TYR A 138 -0.26 6.44 -10.96
N ILE A 139 0.30 7.59 -11.33
CA ILE A 139 0.18 8.83 -10.53
C ILE A 139 -1.29 9.23 -10.38
N LYS A 140 -2.08 9.17 -11.46
CA LYS A 140 -3.51 9.48 -11.41
C LYS A 140 -4.25 8.56 -10.44
N TYR A 141 -4.06 7.25 -10.59
CA TYR A 141 -4.67 6.24 -9.72
C TYR A 141 -4.25 6.37 -8.26
N TYR A 142 -2.98 6.62 -8.02
CA TYR A 142 -2.45 6.84 -6.69
C TYR A 142 -3.00 8.12 -6.05
N ASN A 143 -3.05 9.23 -6.78
CA ASN A 143 -3.60 10.48 -6.27
C ASN A 143 -5.09 10.33 -5.92
N ASP A 144 -5.84 9.59 -6.71
CA ASP A 144 -7.26 9.29 -6.47
C ASP A 144 -7.44 8.37 -5.25
N TYR A 145 -6.55 7.39 -5.04
CA TYR A 145 -6.49 6.61 -3.79
C TYR A 145 -6.26 7.52 -2.58
N LEU A 146 -5.26 8.40 -2.68
CA LEU A 146 -4.86 9.32 -1.63
C LEU A 146 -5.98 10.29 -1.24
N ASP A 147 -6.61 10.91 -2.23
CA ASP A 147 -7.64 11.93 -1.98
C ASP A 147 -8.87 11.29 -1.33
N LYS A 148 -9.29 10.12 -1.80
CA LYS A 148 -10.46 9.41 -1.28
C LYS A 148 -10.25 8.80 0.09
N THR A 149 -9.09 8.21 0.34
CA THR A 149 -8.78 7.66 1.68
C THR A 149 -8.61 8.79 2.71
N SER A 150 -7.97 9.90 2.33
CA SER A 150 -7.85 11.10 3.16
C SER A 150 -9.20 11.73 3.49
N GLU A 151 -10.08 11.89 2.50
CA GLU A 151 -11.43 12.43 2.68
C GLU A 151 -12.25 11.60 3.68
N LEU A 152 -12.31 10.27 3.49
CA LEU A 152 -13.07 9.40 4.38
C LEU A 152 -12.47 9.36 5.79
N PHE A 153 -11.14 9.29 5.90
CA PHE A 153 -10.45 9.30 7.18
C PHE A 153 -10.81 10.57 7.96
N LEU A 154 -10.56 11.74 7.36
CA LEU A 154 -10.78 13.02 8.03
C LEU A 154 -12.22 13.17 8.45
N LYS A 155 -13.17 12.85 7.56
CA LYS A 155 -14.59 12.89 7.86
C LYS A 155 -14.94 12.06 9.10
N ASN A 156 -14.60 10.77 9.13
CA ASN A 156 -14.94 9.92 10.27
C ASN A 156 -14.17 10.33 11.53
N PHE A 157 -12.93 10.80 11.38
CA PHE A 157 -12.11 11.18 12.51
C PHE A 157 -12.64 12.47 13.18
N THR A 158 -12.94 13.50 12.41
CA THR A 158 -13.39 14.81 12.93
C THR A 158 -14.88 14.86 13.22
N GLU A 159 -15.70 14.02 12.57
CA GLU A 159 -17.14 13.98 12.81
C GLU A 159 -17.57 12.96 13.86
N LYS A 160 -16.78 11.90 14.09
CA LYS A 160 -17.18 10.78 14.96
C LYS A 160 -16.15 10.47 16.03
N ILE A 161 -14.94 10.07 15.65
CA ILE A 161 -13.94 9.51 16.59
C ILE A 161 -13.48 10.54 17.62
N MET A 162 -12.94 11.67 17.15
CA MET A 162 -12.40 12.69 18.03
C MET A 162 -13.50 13.33 18.90
N PRO A 163 -14.67 13.71 18.35
CA PRO A 163 -15.76 14.18 19.21
C PRO A 163 -16.24 13.15 20.22
N ALA A 164 -16.25 11.85 19.90
CA ALA A 164 -16.62 10.79 20.85
C ALA A 164 -15.64 10.69 22.03
N TYR A 165 -14.33 10.76 21.78
CA TYR A 165 -13.33 10.77 22.86
C TYR A 165 -13.46 12.02 23.75
N ILE A 166 -13.62 13.20 23.14
CA ILE A 166 -13.79 14.45 23.87
C ILE A 166 -15.06 14.39 24.72
N ALA A 167 -16.20 14.04 24.10
CA ALA A 167 -17.51 14.01 24.75
C ALA A 167 -17.56 13.02 25.92
N ARG A 168 -17.00 11.82 25.74
CA ARG A 168 -16.96 10.78 26.76
C ARG A 168 -16.26 11.27 28.03
N GLU A 169 -15.08 11.87 27.90
CA GLU A 169 -14.30 12.30 29.06
C GLU A 169 -14.81 13.64 29.64
N LEU A 170 -15.54 14.45 28.86
CA LEU A 170 -16.28 15.61 29.37
C LEU A 170 -17.62 15.25 30.03
N GLY A 171 -18.03 13.97 30.02
CA GLY A 171 -19.26 13.50 30.65
C GLY A 171 -20.54 13.88 29.90
N LEU A 172 -20.45 14.04 28.58
CA LEU A 172 -21.61 14.34 27.73
C LEU A 172 -22.38 13.07 27.34
N ASP A 173 -23.65 13.23 26.96
CA ASP A 173 -24.52 12.14 26.53
C ASP A 173 -24.24 11.74 25.07
N CYS A 174 -23.91 10.47 24.83
CA CYS A 174 -23.63 9.94 23.50
C CYS A 174 -24.85 10.01 22.57
N ASN A 175 -26.05 9.75 23.09
CA ASN A 175 -27.28 9.73 22.31
C ASN A 175 -27.63 11.14 21.82
N LEU A 176 -27.41 12.17 22.64
CA LEU A 176 -27.62 13.57 22.23
C LEU A 176 -26.69 13.99 21.08
N ILE A 177 -25.47 13.44 21.02
CA ILE A 177 -24.46 13.84 20.04
C ILE A 177 -24.58 13.03 18.74
N PHE A 178 -24.77 11.71 18.87
CA PHE A 178 -24.63 10.76 17.78
C PHE A 178 -25.88 9.91 17.51
N GLY A 179 -26.93 10.03 18.33
CA GLY A 179 -28.13 9.19 18.21
C GLY A 179 -27.90 7.71 18.56
N VAL A 180 -26.81 7.41 19.30
CA VAL A 180 -26.47 6.04 19.73
C VAL A 180 -26.06 6.02 21.20
N ASN A 181 -26.19 4.87 21.85
CA ASN A 181 -26.05 4.78 23.30
C ASN A 181 -24.60 4.56 23.79
N SER A 182 -23.62 4.41 22.89
CA SER A 182 -22.24 4.08 23.28
C SER A 182 -21.20 4.81 22.43
N PHE A 183 -20.30 5.54 23.09
CA PHE A 183 -19.15 6.18 22.44
C PHE A 183 -18.19 5.13 21.85
N ASP A 184 -18.01 4.00 22.54
CA ASP A 184 -17.15 2.93 22.05
C ASP A 184 -17.71 2.30 20.78
N GLN A 185 -19.04 2.22 20.65
CA GLN A 185 -19.67 1.80 19.39
C GLN A 185 -19.35 2.78 18.25
N VAL A 186 -19.54 4.09 18.48
CA VAL A 186 -19.21 5.14 17.47
C VAL A 186 -17.76 5.02 17.02
N ILE A 187 -16.83 4.90 17.96
CA ILE A 187 -15.39 4.80 17.68
C ILE A 187 -15.11 3.52 16.89
N ASN A 188 -15.55 2.36 17.39
CA ASN A 188 -15.24 1.08 16.77
C ASN A 188 -15.83 0.94 15.36
N ASP A 189 -17.06 1.40 15.15
CA ASP A 189 -17.70 1.36 13.83
C ASP A 189 -17.00 2.32 12.85
N SER A 190 -16.62 3.51 13.31
CA SER A 190 -15.83 4.46 12.50
C SER A 190 -14.47 3.88 12.12
N LYS A 191 -13.77 3.24 13.07
CA LYS A 191 -12.49 2.55 12.79
C LYS A 191 -12.65 1.46 11.73
N LYS A 192 -13.70 0.62 11.85
CA LYS A 192 -14.00 -0.43 10.86
C LYS A 192 -14.28 0.16 9.48
N ILE A 193 -15.07 1.23 9.41
CA ILE A 193 -15.39 1.91 8.14
C ILE A 193 -14.10 2.38 7.45
N ILE A 194 -13.21 3.08 8.19
CA ILE A 194 -11.95 3.58 7.65
C ILE A 194 -11.07 2.43 7.14
N ASN A 195 -10.84 1.41 7.97
CA ASN A 195 -9.95 0.29 7.64
C ASN A 195 -10.47 -0.50 6.42
N ASN A 196 -11.75 -0.86 6.43
CA ASN A 196 -12.37 -1.60 5.33
C ASN A 196 -12.30 -0.81 4.02
N TYR A 197 -12.54 0.50 4.07
CA TYR A 197 -12.46 1.33 2.89
C TYR A 197 -11.04 1.43 2.33
N CYS A 198 -10.02 1.57 3.19
CA CYS A 198 -8.63 1.61 2.76
C CYS A 198 -8.24 0.34 2.00
N GLU A 199 -8.64 -0.83 2.50
CA GLU A 199 -8.42 -2.11 1.84
C GLU A 199 -9.17 -2.22 0.50
N GLN A 200 -10.47 -1.90 0.49
CA GLN A 200 -11.31 -1.96 -0.71
C GLN A 200 -10.76 -1.04 -1.79
N ARG A 201 -10.39 0.19 -1.42
CA ARG A 201 -9.85 1.18 -2.35
C ARG A 201 -8.50 0.74 -2.91
N CYS A 202 -7.62 0.16 -2.10
CA CYS A 202 -6.36 -0.42 -2.57
C CYS A 202 -6.61 -1.50 -3.65
N ARG A 203 -7.58 -2.40 -3.43
CA ARG A 203 -7.96 -3.44 -4.41
C ARG A 203 -8.53 -2.82 -5.69
N GLU A 204 -9.45 -1.88 -5.58
CA GLU A 204 -10.09 -1.23 -6.71
C GLU A 204 -9.06 -0.51 -7.61
N VAL A 205 -8.15 0.25 -7.00
CA VAL A 205 -7.12 1.01 -7.71
C VAL A 205 -6.14 0.07 -8.41
N THR A 206 -5.77 -1.04 -7.76
CA THR A 206 -4.98 -2.11 -8.40
C THR A 206 -5.71 -2.67 -9.63
N LEU A 207 -6.98 -3.04 -9.48
CA LEU A 207 -7.79 -3.61 -10.56
C LEU A 207 -7.94 -2.64 -11.75
N ASN A 208 -8.09 -1.35 -11.47
CA ASN A 208 -8.17 -0.32 -12.50
C ASN A 208 -6.87 -0.24 -13.32
N ALA A 209 -5.71 -0.28 -12.67
CA ALA A 209 -4.41 -0.31 -13.35
C ALA A 209 -4.24 -1.59 -14.20
N THR A 210 -4.60 -2.77 -13.66
CA THR A 210 -4.55 -4.03 -14.42
C THR A 210 -5.48 -3.99 -15.63
N ARG A 211 -6.71 -3.49 -15.47
CA ARG A 211 -7.70 -3.40 -16.55
C ARG A 211 -7.24 -2.47 -17.67
N GLU A 212 -6.56 -1.37 -17.35
CA GLU A 212 -5.98 -0.48 -18.37
C GLU A 212 -4.94 -1.21 -19.22
N ILE A 213 -4.09 -2.02 -18.60
CA ILE A 213 -3.11 -2.85 -19.32
C ILE A 213 -3.81 -3.90 -20.19
N SER A 214 -4.83 -4.60 -19.67
CA SER A 214 -5.59 -5.58 -20.45
C SER A 214 -6.21 -4.95 -21.70
N LYS A 215 -6.80 -3.74 -21.58
CA LYS A 215 -7.32 -3.00 -22.72
C LYS A 215 -6.24 -2.63 -23.74
N MET A 216 -5.07 -2.19 -23.28
CA MET A 216 -3.93 -1.90 -24.17
C MET A 216 -3.45 -3.14 -24.94
N ILE A 217 -3.47 -4.31 -24.28
CA ILE A 217 -3.12 -5.60 -24.91
C ILE A 217 -4.17 -5.98 -25.96
N GLU A 218 -5.46 -5.90 -25.63
CA GLU A 218 -6.57 -6.16 -26.56
C GLU A 218 -6.51 -5.25 -27.78
N ASP A 219 -6.27 -3.95 -27.58
CA ASP A 219 -6.12 -2.98 -28.67
C ASP A 219 -4.92 -3.31 -29.57
N LEU A 220 -3.79 -3.76 -28.99
CA LEU A 220 -2.62 -4.17 -29.75
C LEU A 220 -2.90 -5.41 -30.59
N PHE A 221 -3.53 -6.43 -30.01
CA PHE A 221 -3.95 -7.65 -30.75
C PHE A 221 -4.96 -7.32 -31.84
N GLY A 222 -5.95 -6.47 -31.58
CA GLY A 222 -6.94 -6.04 -32.57
C GLY A 222 -6.34 -5.24 -33.73
N ARG A 223 -5.26 -4.47 -33.49
CA ARG A 223 -4.48 -3.82 -34.56
C ARG A 223 -3.67 -4.84 -35.36
N PHE A 224 -3.02 -5.79 -34.69
CA PHE A 224 -2.27 -6.85 -35.34
C PHE A 224 -3.14 -7.69 -36.27
N GLN A 225 -4.30 -8.17 -35.79
CA GLN A 225 -5.23 -9.00 -36.57
C GLN A 225 -5.79 -8.26 -37.81
N ARG A 226 -6.10 -6.96 -37.69
CA ARG A 226 -6.56 -6.15 -38.84
C ARG A 226 -5.46 -5.99 -39.90
N ASN A 227 -4.22 -5.77 -39.49
CA ASN A 227 -3.10 -5.67 -40.42
C ASN A 227 -2.78 -7.02 -41.10
N PHE A 228 -2.97 -8.14 -40.38
CA PHE A 228 -2.80 -9.48 -40.93
C PHE A 228 -3.91 -9.84 -41.95
N ASN A 229 -5.16 -9.50 -41.66
CA ASN A 229 -6.30 -9.75 -42.56
C ASN A 229 -6.39 -8.78 -43.75
N GLY A 230 -5.70 -7.63 -43.71
CA GLY A 230 -5.59 -6.70 -44.84
C GLY A 230 -4.57 -7.11 -45.91
N SER A 231 -3.87 -8.24 -45.72
CA SER A 231 -2.70 -8.62 -46.53
C SER A 231 -2.84 -9.95 -47.28
N SER A 232 -4.05 -10.51 -47.41
CA SER A 232 -4.25 -11.85 -48.01
C SER A 232 -5.39 -11.91 -49.04
N SER A 233 -5.14 -11.35 -50.22
CA SER A 233 -5.59 -11.96 -51.48
C SER A 233 -4.49 -12.89 -51.97
N PHE A 234 -4.42 -14.10 -51.41
CA PHE A 234 -3.66 -15.20 -52.01
C PHE A 234 -4.55 -16.42 -52.10
N ASN A 235 -4.71 -16.88 -53.34
CA ASN A 235 -5.63 -17.88 -53.79
C ASN A 235 -5.00 -19.26 -53.60
N GLN A 236 -5.61 -20.16 -52.83
CA GLN A 236 -5.39 -21.60 -53.05
C GLN A 236 -6.62 -22.42 -52.65
N SER A 237 -7.09 -23.15 -53.65
CA SER A 237 -8.22 -24.06 -53.68
C SER A 237 -7.98 -25.38 -52.94
N ASN A 238 -9.06 -25.86 -52.31
CA ASN A 238 -9.48 -27.24 -52.05
C ASN A 238 -8.49 -28.26 -51.45
N ALA A 239 -8.81 -28.68 -50.22
CA ALA A 239 -8.90 -30.10 -49.87
C ALA A 239 -10.03 -30.31 -48.86
N ASN A 240 -10.97 -31.18 -49.26
CA ASN A 240 -12.16 -31.58 -48.52
C ASN A 240 -11.81 -32.61 -47.44
N ARG A 241 -12.33 -32.48 -46.22
CA ARG A 241 -12.75 -33.60 -45.35
C ARG A 241 -13.47 -33.12 -44.09
N ASN A 242 -14.69 -33.62 -43.93
CA ASN A 242 -15.51 -33.57 -42.72
C ASN A 242 -14.78 -34.17 -41.52
N ASN A 243 -14.93 -33.58 -40.33
CA ASN A 243 -15.57 -34.29 -39.22
C ASN A 243 -15.89 -33.38 -38.03
N GLN A 244 -17.01 -33.74 -37.43
CA GLN A 244 -17.68 -33.16 -36.29
C GLN A 244 -16.96 -33.49 -34.97
N SER A 245 -17.21 -32.62 -33.97
CA SER A 245 -17.32 -32.90 -32.54
C SER A 245 -16.18 -32.51 -31.56
N ASN A 246 -16.68 -31.87 -30.50
CA ASN A 246 -16.40 -32.07 -29.08
C ASN A 246 -15.37 -31.19 -28.36
N TRP A 247 -15.92 -30.38 -27.43
CA TRP A 247 -15.25 -29.80 -26.28
C TRP A 247 -14.64 -30.89 -25.39
N GLY A 248 -13.36 -30.73 -25.04
CA GLY A 248 -12.65 -31.58 -24.09
C GLY A 248 -11.41 -30.88 -23.54
N ASN A 249 -11.46 -30.56 -22.26
CA ASN A 249 -10.45 -29.90 -21.45
C ASN A 249 -9.42 -30.93 -20.97
N GLN A 250 -8.11 -30.60 -20.97
CA GLN A 250 -7.07 -31.03 -20.00
C GLN A 250 -5.71 -30.45 -20.43
N LYS A 251 -5.21 -29.42 -19.71
CA LYS A 251 -3.83 -28.93 -19.88
C LYS A 251 -2.87 -29.95 -19.28
N ALA A 252 -1.92 -30.42 -20.10
CA ALA A 252 -0.83 -31.28 -19.65
C ALA A 252 0.12 -30.50 -18.72
N GLU A 253 0.61 -31.19 -17.70
CA GLU A 253 1.62 -30.68 -16.76
C GLU A 253 2.89 -30.22 -17.50
N PRO A 254 3.46 -29.04 -17.16
CA PRO A 254 4.66 -28.54 -17.80
C PRO A 254 5.83 -29.50 -17.58
N SER A 255 6.61 -29.72 -18.65
CA SER A 255 7.77 -30.62 -18.61
C SER A 255 8.81 -30.16 -17.57
N GLU A 256 9.61 -31.09 -17.05
CA GLU A 256 10.67 -30.77 -16.09
C GLU A 256 11.71 -29.76 -16.65
N LEU A 257 11.91 -29.77 -17.97
CA LEU A 257 12.78 -28.80 -18.65
C LEU A 257 12.16 -27.39 -18.68
N GLU A 258 10.86 -27.28 -18.95
CA GLU A 258 10.14 -26.01 -18.93
C GLU A 258 10.12 -25.41 -17.51
N LYS A 259 9.96 -26.26 -16.49
CA LYS A 259 10.09 -25.85 -15.07
C LYS A 259 11.52 -25.37 -14.77
N ALA A 260 12.55 -26.03 -15.29
CA ALA A 260 13.93 -25.64 -15.08
C ALA A 260 14.23 -24.24 -15.65
N TYR A 261 13.78 -23.93 -16.87
CA TYR A 261 13.92 -22.60 -17.46
C TYR A 261 13.18 -21.52 -16.65
N LYS A 262 12.00 -21.84 -16.11
CA LYS A 262 11.26 -20.96 -15.19
C LYS A 262 11.97 -20.76 -13.84
N ILE A 263 12.57 -21.80 -13.26
CA ILE A 263 13.35 -21.70 -12.01
C ILE A 263 14.58 -20.81 -12.20
N MET A 264 15.21 -20.90 -13.37
CA MET A 264 16.34 -20.05 -13.73
C MET A 264 15.94 -18.64 -14.20
N ASP A 265 14.64 -18.37 -14.35
CA ASP A 265 14.07 -17.11 -14.84
C ASP A 265 14.63 -16.71 -16.22
N VAL A 266 14.73 -17.69 -17.12
CA VAL A 266 15.28 -17.50 -18.47
C VAL A 266 14.42 -18.20 -19.51
N ASN A 267 14.46 -17.69 -20.74
CA ASN A 267 13.77 -18.32 -21.87
C ASN A 267 14.58 -19.50 -22.43
N GLU A 268 13.90 -20.51 -23.00
CA GLU A 268 14.52 -21.66 -23.65
C GLU A 268 15.49 -21.30 -24.77
N LYS A 269 15.36 -20.10 -25.37
CA LYS A 269 16.24 -19.56 -26.40
C LYS A 269 17.49 -18.85 -25.86
N ILE A 270 17.72 -18.86 -24.55
CA ILE A 270 18.91 -18.22 -23.96
C ILE A 270 20.20 -18.85 -24.50
N SER A 271 21.24 -18.05 -24.73
CA SER A 271 22.56 -18.56 -25.11
C SER A 271 23.22 -19.28 -23.93
N ASP A 272 24.11 -20.25 -24.18
CA ASP A 272 24.77 -21.00 -23.10
C ASP A 272 25.66 -20.10 -22.23
N ARG A 273 26.26 -19.07 -22.86
CA ARG A 273 27.02 -18.03 -22.17
C ARG A 273 26.15 -17.23 -21.20
N ASP A 274 24.96 -16.83 -21.63
CA ASP A 274 24.03 -16.04 -20.81
C ASP A 274 23.33 -16.91 -19.77
N LEU A 275 23.10 -18.18 -20.05
CA LEU A 275 22.61 -19.17 -19.09
C LEU A 275 23.60 -19.34 -17.94
N LYS A 276 24.88 -19.56 -18.24
CA LYS A 276 25.97 -19.67 -17.25
C LYS A 276 26.14 -18.37 -16.45
N LYS A 277 26.02 -17.22 -17.11
CA LYS A 277 26.06 -15.91 -16.45
C LYS A 277 24.88 -15.73 -15.47
N THR A 278 23.70 -16.17 -15.86
CA THR A 278 22.50 -16.11 -15.03
C THR A 278 22.60 -17.06 -13.84
N TYR A 279 23.12 -18.27 -14.05
CA TYR A 279 23.46 -19.21 -12.98
C TYR A 279 24.40 -18.58 -11.94
N LEU A 280 25.54 -18.04 -12.37
CA LEU A 280 26.53 -17.43 -11.46
C LEU A 280 25.95 -16.24 -10.67
N ARG A 281 25.09 -15.43 -11.30
CA ARG A 281 24.39 -14.34 -10.63
C ARG A 281 23.47 -14.87 -9.53
N LEU A 282 22.63 -15.85 -9.84
CA LEU A 282 21.70 -16.47 -8.89
C LEU A 282 22.45 -17.22 -7.77
N ALA A 283 23.55 -17.91 -8.10
CA ALA A 283 24.39 -18.60 -7.14
C ALA A 283 24.97 -17.64 -6.10
N LYS A 284 25.42 -16.45 -6.53
CA LYS A 284 25.94 -15.41 -5.64
C LYS A 284 24.86 -14.77 -4.76
N GLU A 285 23.64 -14.65 -5.29
CA GLU A 285 22.48 -14.06 -4.59
C GLU A 285 21.91 -14.99 -3.51
N TYR A 286 21.99 -16.31 -3.73
CA TYR A 286 21.39 -17.33 -2.86
C TYR A 286 22.41 -18.24 -2.17
N HIS A 287 23.72 -17.93 -2.26
CA HIS A 287 24.75 -18.68 -1.54
C HIS A 287 24.51 -18.62 -0.02
N PRO A 288 24.50 -19.75 0.71
CA PRO A 288 24.19 -19.77 2.14
C PRO A 288 25.16 -18.93 3.00
N ASP A 289 26.41 -18.77 2.55
CA ASP A 289 27.40 -17.95 3.27
C ASP A 289 27.12 -16.44 3.17
N VAL A 290 26.48 -15.99 2.09
CA VAL A 290 26.19 -14.57 1.82
C VAL A 290 24.74 -14.24 2.17
N ASN A 291 23.83 -15.19 1.98
CA ASN A 291 22.41 -15.07 2.22
C ASN A 291 21.98 -15.98 3.39
N LYS A 292 21.91 -15.39 4.59
CA LYS A 292 21.54 -16.07 5.85
C LYS A 292 20.05 -16.37 6.00
N SER A 293 19.26 -16.21 4.92
CA SER A 293 17.84 -16.58 4.94
C SER A 293 17.69 -18.10 5.03
N VAL A 294 16.75 -18.55 5.85
CA VAL A 294 16.46 -19.98 6.06
C VAL A 294 16.05 -20.69 4.75
N TYR A 295 15.56 -19.93 3.77
CA TYR A 295 15.14 -20.41 2.45
C TYR A 295 16.24 -20.37 1.37
N ALA A 296 17.40 -19.75 1.66
CA ALA A 296 18.49 -19.60 0.69
C ALA A 296 19.04 -20.97 0.25
N LYS A 297 19.21 -21.90 1.20
CA LYS A 297 19.70 -23.26 0.93
C LYS A 297 18.79 -24.04 -0.01
N GLU A 298 17.48 -23.98 0.22
CA GLU A 298 16.49 -24.68 -0.62
C GLU A 298 16.41 -24.07 -2.02
N LYS A 299 16.43 -22.73 -2.11
CA LYS A 299 16.39 -22.02 -3.39
C LYS A 299 17.65 -22.26 -4.21
N MET A 300 18.82 -22.31 -3.56
CA MET A 300 20.10 -22.65 -4.20
C MET A 300 20.10 -24.08 -4.75
N ALA A 301 19.56 -25.05 -4.00
CA ALA A 301 19.43 -26.42 -4.47
C ALA A 301 18.54 -26.53 -5.73
N LYS A 302 17.43 -25.78 -5.76
CA LYS A 302 16.53 -25.69 -6.94
C LYS A 302 17.23 -25.05 -8.14
N ILE A 303 18.02 -24.00 -7.94
CA ILE A 303 18.79 -23.33 -9.00
C ILE A 303 19.84 -24.28 -9.59
N ASN A 304 20.58 -25.00 -8.75
CA ASN A 304 21.58 -25.98 -9.20
C ASN A 304 20.92 -27.10 -10.02
N SER A 305 19.84 -27.69 -9.50
CA SER A 305 19.12 -28.74 -10.20
C SER A 305 18.53 -28.28 -11.53
N ALA A 306 18.01 -27.05 -11.61
CA ALA A 306 17.47 -26.49 -12.84
C ALA A 306 18.57 -26.25 -13.88
N TYR A 307 19.71 -25.72 -13.47
CA TYR A 307 20.86 -25.51 -14.36
C TYR A 307 21.39 -26.84 -14.92
N ASP A 308 21.54 -27.87 -14.09
CA ASP A 308 21.97 -29.20 -14.52
C ASP A 308 20.99 -29.85 -15.50
N THR A 309 19.68 -29.71 -15.25
CA THR A 309 18.63 -30.21 -16.17
C THR A 309 18.72 -29.54 -17.54
N ILE A 310 18.96 -28.22 -17.57
CA ILE A 310 19.11 -27.49 -18.83
C ILE A 310 20.41 -27.87 -19.55
N CYS A 311 21.53 -28.02 -18.81
CA CYS A 311 22.82 -28.40 -19.41
C CYS A 311 22.77 -29.81 -20.02
N LYS A 312 22.19 -30.78 -19.30
CA LYS A 312 21.99 -32.15 -19.81
C LYS A 312 21.11 -32.18 -21.04
N ALA A 313 20.02 -31.40 -21.07
CA ALA A 313 19.13 -31.32 -22.22
C ALA A 313 19.79 -30.68 -23.44
N ARG A 314 20.75 -29.76 -23.24
CA ARG A 314 21.49 -29.06 -24.29
C ARG A 314 22.80 -29.72 -24.70
N GLY A 315 23.32 -30.66 -23.91
CA GLY A 315 24.60 -31.32 -24.16
C GLY A 315 25.82 -30.42 -23.94
N ILE A 316 25.74 -29.50 -22.98
CA ILE A 316 26.79 -28.49 -22.67
C ILE A 316 27.44 -28.68 -21.31
#